data_AF-A0A9D8KZ65-F1
#
_entry.id   AF-A0A9D8KZ65-F1
#
_cell.length_a   1.000
_cell.length_b   1.000
_cell.length_c   1.000
_cell.angle_alpha   90.00
_cell.angle_beta   90.00
_cell.angle_gamma   90.00
#
_symmetry.space_group_name_H-M   'P 1'
#
loop_
_entity.id
_entity.type
_entity.pdbx_description
1 polymer ?
#
loop_
_entity_poly.entity_id
_entity_poly.type
_entity_poly.pdbx_seq_one_letter_code
_entity_poly.pdbx_strand_id
1 'polypeptide(L)'
;LNLFELYRASRWQTLWLLRLPNALPYFLAGLRIAGGLALIAAVVAEFAAGTPGADAGLAFRLIEAQHRLNIPRLFAALVLLSVTGVAIFAATSLLSHLLLRRWHESAVRREN
;
A
#
# COMPACT_ATOMS: atom_id res chain seq x y z
N LEU A 1 30.14 8.29 2.79
CA LEU A 1 30.45 9.35 1.81
C LEU A 1 31.96 9.49 1.64
N ASN A 2 32.71 9.70 2.73
CA ASN A 2 34.18 9.85 2.72
C ASN A 2 34.97 8.77 1.94
N LEU A 3 34.56 7.49 1.96
CA LEU A 3 35.22 6.43 1.17
C LEU A 3 34.89 6.47 -0.34
N PHE A 4 33.65 6.79 -0.73
CA PHE A 4 33.24 6.83 -2.15
C PHE A 4 33.77 8.08 -2.86
N GLU A 5 33.93 9.18 -2.13
CA GLU A 5 34.61 10.39 -2.63
C GLU A 5 36.11 10.14 -2.84
N LEU A 6 36.75 9.36 -1.97
CA LEU A 6 38.15 8.95 -2.13
C LEU A 6 38.37 8.10 -3.39
N TYR A 7 37.39 7.26 -3.74
CA TYR A 7 37.42 6.40 -4.94
C TYR A 7 36.93 7.07 -6.24
N ARG A 8 36.64 8.39 -6.23
CA ARG A 8 36.04 9.11 -7.39
C ARG A 8 34.79 8.42 -7.96
N ALA A 9 33.96 7.84 -7.10
CA ALA A 9 32.76 7.14 -7.57
C ALA A 9 31.77 8.11 -8.23
N SER A 10 31.18 7.70 -9.35
CA SER A 10 30.25 8.56 -10.10
C SER A 10 29.00 8.87 -9.27
N ARG A 11 28.34 10.00 -9.57
CA ARG A 11 27.07 10.38 -8.91
C ARG A 11 26.03 9.27 -9.00
N TRP A 12 26.03 8.51 -10.09
CA TRP A 12 25.15 7.36 -10.30
C TRP A 12 25.51 6.16 -9.41
N GLN A 13 26.80 5.88 -9.22
CA GLN A 13 27.25 4.81 -8.30
C GLN A 13 26.90 5.15 -6.85
N THR A 14 27.09 6.41 -6.45
CA THR A 14 26.72 6.85 -5.09
C THR A 14 25.19 6.84 -4.89
N LEU A 15 24.42 7.19 -5.92
CA LEU A 15 22.96 7.15 -5.87
C LEU A 15 22.45 5.71 -5.66
N TRP A 16 22.84 4.78 -6.52
CA TRP A 16 22.35 3.41 -6.52
C TRP A 16 22.91 2.55 -5.38
N LEU A 17 24.17 2.76 -5.00
CA LEU A 17 24.88 1.87 -4.09
C LEU A 17 24.97 2.41 -2.65
N LEU A 18 24.65 3.69 -2.42
CA LEU A 18 24.74 4.30 -1.08
C LEU A 18 23.45 4.99 -0.65
N ARG A 19 22.82 5.80 -1.52
CA ARG A 19 21.58 6.53 -1.17
C ARG A 19 20.33 5.66 -1.29
N LEU A 20 20.16 4.92 -2.38
CA LEU A 20 19.01 4.04 -2.60
C LEU A 20 18.85 2.99 -1.48
N PRO A 21 19.91 2.24 -1.07
CA PRO A 21 19.84 1.24 -0.01
C PRO A 21 19.44 1.85 1.33
N ASN A 22 20.03 3.00 1.66
CA ASN A 22 19.83 3.66 2.95
C ASN A 22 18.45 4.33 3.04
N ALA A 23 17.91 4.80 1.91
CA ALA A 23 16.58 5.39 1.85
C ALA A 23 15.45 4.35 1.72
N LEU A 24 15.74 3.13 1.27
CA LEU A 24 14.78 2.06 1.07
C LEU A 24 13.91 1.75 2.31
N PRO A 25 14.46 1.56 3.52
CA PRO A 25 13.64 1.29 4.71
C PRO A 25 12.69 2.45 5.05
N TYR A 26 13.12 3.70 4.89
CA TYR A 26 12.28 4.88 5.09
C TYR A 26 11.19 4.99 4.02
N PHE A 27 11.52 4.71 2.76
CA PHE A 27 10.56 4.69 1.66
C PHE A 27 9.48 3.61 1.89
N LEU A 28 9.87 2.43 2.38
CA LEU A 28 8.95 1.33 2.65
C LEU A 28 8.05 1.59 3.86
N ALA A 29 8.56 2.29 4.88
CA ALA A 29 7.73 2.81 5.96
C ALA A 29 6.66 3.80 5.44
N GLY A 30 7.07 4.72 4.54
CA GLY A 30 6.14 5.64 3.87
C GLY A 30 5.10 4.91 3.02
N LEU A 31 5.52 3.89 2.25
CA LEU A 31 4.62 3.08 1.41
C LEU A 31 3.57 2.35 2.25
N ARG A 32 3.92 1.85 3.44
CA ARG A 32 2.99 1.18 4.35
C ARG A 32 1.90 2.13 4.86
N ILE A 33 2.25 3.37 5.19
CA ILE A 33 1.29 4.38 5.64
C ILE A 33 0.41 4.83 4.45
N ALA A 34 1.03 5.09 3.30
CA ALA A 34 0.32 5.49 2.08
C ALA A 34 -0.65 4.41 1.59
N GLY A 35 -0.32 3.12 1.74
CA GLY A 35 -1.20 2.01 1.36
C GLY A 35 -2.52 1.99 2.14
N GLY A 36 -2.48 2.28 3.44
CA GLY A 36 -3.70 2.41 4.26
C GLY A 36 -4.55 3.61 3.85
N LEU A 37 -3.92 4.76 3.60
CA LEU A 37 -4.61 5.97 3.14
C LEU A 37 -5.23 5.79 1.74
N ALA A 38 -4.58 5.05 0.84
CA ALA A 38 -5.08 4.77 -0.49
C ALA A 38 -6.38 3.95 -0.46
N LEU A 39 -6.49 2.98 0.46
CA LEU A 39 -7.74 2.22 0.65
C LEU A 39 -8.90 3.14 1.06
N ILE A 40 -8.67 4.01 2.05
CA ILE A 40 -9.69 4.96 2.52
C ILE A 40 -10.09 5.90 1.38
N ALA A 41 -9.11 6.44 0.65
CA ALA A 41 -9.36 7.32 -0.49
C ALA A 41 -10.15 6.63 -1.61
N ALA A 42 -9.87 5.36 -1.91
CA ALA A 42 -10.60 4.58 -2.91
C ALA A 42 -12.07 4.39 -2.49
N VAL A 43 -12.32 4.03 -1.23
CA VAL A 43 -13.67 3.86 -0.70
C VAL A 43 -14.45 5.19 -0.73
N VAL A 44 -13.82 6.30 -0.33
CA VAL A 44 -14.43 7.64 -0.40
C VAL A 44 -14.69 8.06 -1.85
N ALA A 45 -13.79 7.74 -2.78
CA ALA A 45 -13.98 7.99 -4.20
C ALA A 45 -15.17 7.20 -4.77
N GLU A 46 -15.31 5.92 -4.41
CA GLU A 46 -16.49 5.12 -4.78
C GLU A 46 -17.79 5.70 -4.21
N PHE A 47 -17.77 6.26 -3.01
CA PHE A 47 -18.94 6.93 -2.43
C PHE A 47 -19.29 8.23 -3.16
N ALA A 48 -18.30 9.02 -3.59
CA ALA A 48 -18.53 10.31 -4.25
C ALA A 48 -18.84 10.19 -5.75
N ALA A 49 -18.21 9.24 -6.44
CA ALA A 49 -18.28 9.06 -7.90
C ALA A 49 -19.07 7.81 -8.33
N GLY A 50 -19.61 7.04 -7.38
CA GLY A 50 -20.35 5.81 -7.64
C GLY A 50 -21.56 6.07 -8.54
N THR A 51 -21.50 5.56 -9.76
CA THR A 51 -22.63 5.64 -10.70
C THR A 51 -23.65 4.54 -10.36
N PRO A 52 -24.95 4.86 -10.24
CA PRO A 52 -25.99 3.86 -10.03
C PRO A 52 -26.05 2.90 -11.22
N GLY A 53 -26.00 1.59 -10.98
CA GLY A 53 -26.07 0.58 -12.04
C GLY A 53 -25.50 -0.78 -11.64
N ALA A 54 -25.45 -1.71 -12.61
CA ALA A 54 -24.88 -3.04 -12.41
C ALA A 54 -23.38 -2.98 -12.04
N ASP A 55 -22.66 -1.97 -12.52
CA ASP A 55 -21.22 -1.74 -12.28
C ASP A 55 -20.94 -0.86 -11.04
N ALA A 56 -21.95 -0.63 -10.19
CA ALA A 56 -21.77 0.15 -8.98
C ALA A 56 -20.83 -0.56 -7.99
N GLY A 57 -19.86 0.21 -7.48
CA GLY A 57 -18.89 -0.23 -6.48
C GLY A 57 -19.52 -0.76 -5.20
N LEU A 58 -18.77 -1.57 -4.45
CA LEU A 58 -19.27 -2.22 -3.23
C LEU A 58 -19.75 -1.20 -2.19
N ALA A 59 -19.03 -0.08 -2.08
CA ALA A 59 -19.39 1.04 -1.21
C ALA A 59 -20.74 1.65 -1.60
N PHE A 60 -21.01 1.85 -2.90
CA PHE A 60 -22.29 2.35 -3.38
C PHE A 60 -23.44 1.38 -3.10
N ARG A 61 -23.22 0.07 -3.31
CA ARG A 61 -24.23 -0.97 -3.02
C ARG A 61 -24.62 -1.04 -1.54
N LEU A 62 -23.69 -0.74 -0.64
CA LEU A 62 -23.97 -0.62 0.79
C LEU A 62 -24.99 0.51 1.05
N ILE A 63 -24.75 1.69 0.48
CA ILE A 63 -25.66 2.85 0.61
C ILE A 63 -27.02 2.52 -0.01
N GLU A 64 -27.06 1.88 -1.18
CA GLU A 64 -28.32 1.50 -1.81
C GLU A 64 -29.11 0.50 -0.94
N ALA A 65 -28.45 -0.51 -0.37
CA ALA A 65 -29.08 -1.47 0.53
C ALA A 65 -29.60 -0.80 1.81
N GLN A 66 -28.87 0.20 2.34
CA GLN A 66 -29.33 1.03 3.45
C GLN A 66 -30.60 1.80 3.10
N HIS A 67 -30.64 2.47 1.94
CA HIS A 67 -31.83 3.22 1.49
C HIS A 67 -33.03 2.32 1.27
N ARG A 68 -32.82 1.09 0.79
CA ARG A 68 -33.89 0.09 0.60
C ARG A 68 -34.25 -0.67 1.88
N LEU A 69 -33.62 -0.35 3.02
CA LEU A 69 -33.78 -1.06 4.30
C LEU A 69 -33.61 -2.59 4.19
N ASN A 70 -32.82 -3.04 3.21
CA ASN A 70 -32.58 -4.46 2.97
C ASN A 70 -31.41 -4.93 3.82
N ILE A 71 -31.69 -5.22 5.09
CA ILE A 71 -30.70 -5.63 6.09
C ILE A 71 -29.84 -6.83 5.63
N PRO A 72 -30.38 -7.88 4.98
CA PRO A 72 -29.55 -8.98 4.46
C PRO A 72 -28.50 -8.51 3.46
N ARG A 73 -28.87 -7.64 2.51
CA ARG A 73 -27.92 -7.10 1.51
C ARG A 73 -26.93 -6.12 2.13
N LEU A 74 -27.36 -5.34 3.13
CA LEU A 74 -26.49 -4.44 3.88
C LEU A 74 -25.34 -5.21 4.55
N PHE A 75 -25.66 -6.29 5.26
CA PHE A 75 -24.66 -7.15 5.89
C PHE A 75 -23.74 -7.82 4.88
N ALA A 76 -24.29 -8.34 3.77
CA ALA A 76 -23.47 -8.91 2.71
C ALA A 76 -22.47 -7.89 2.13
N ALA A 77 -22.92 -6.65 1.89
CA ALA A 77 -22.06 -5.56 1.41
C ALA A 77 -21.00 -5.17 2.45
N LEU A 78 -21.35 -5.11 3.74
CA LEU A 78 -20.38 -4.84 4.83
C LEU A 78 -19.28 -5.91 4.91
N VAL A 79 -19.66 -7.19 4.82
CA VAL A 79 -18.70 -8.30 4.84
C VAL A 79 -17.78 -8.22 3.63
N LEU A 80 -18.32 -8.02 2.43
CA LEU A 80 -17.52 -7.88 1.21
C LEU A 80 -16.57 -6.67 1.28
N LEU A 81 -17.04 -5.54 1.81
CA LEU A 81 -16.22 -4.35 1.98
C LEU A 81 -15.08 -4.60 2.98
N SER A 82 -15.38 -5.27 4.11
CA SER A 82 -14.38 -5.65 5.11
C SER A 82 -13.32 -6.60 4.53
N VAL A 83 -13.75 -7.65 3.82
CA VAL A 83 -12.85 -8.60 3.15
C VAL A 83 -11.98 -7.90 2.12
N THR A 84 -12.54 -6.99 1.32
CA THR A 84 -11.80 -6.22 0.31
C THR A 84 -10.77 -5.30 0.97
N GLY A 85 -11.13 -4.65 2.08
CA GLY A 85 -10.20 -3.83 2.86
C GLY A 85 -9.05 -4.65 3.43
N VAL A 86 -9.34 -5.83 4.00
CA VAL A 86 -8.32 -6.76 4.48
C VAL A 86 -7.45 -7.27 3.33
N ALA A 87 -8.03 -7.56 2.16
CA ALA A 87 -7.29 -8.02 0.99
C ALA A 87 -6.32 -6.95 0.47
N ILE A 88 -6.74 -5.68 0.40
CA ILE A 88 -5.88 -4.56 -0.01
C ILE A 88 -4.78 -4.32 1.04
N PHE A 89 -5.12 -4.38 2.33
CA PHE A 89 -4.12 -4.28 3.39
C PHE A 89 -3.11 -5.43 3.31
N ALA A 90 -3.56 -6.66 3.09
CA ALA A 90 -2.70 -7.83 2.93
C ALA A 90 -1.82 -7.69 1.68
N ALA A 91 -2.38 -7.24 0.55
CA ALA A 91 -1.63 -7.03 -0.70
C ALA A 91 -0.54 -5.95 -0.54
N THR A 92 -0.87 -4.82 0.08
CA THR A 92 0.12 -3.76 0.36
C THR A 92 1.17 -4.20 1.38
N SER A 93 0.77 -4.98 2.38
CA SER A 93 1.68 -5.59 3.35
C SER A 93 2.63 -6.62 2.70
N LEU A 94 2.11 -7.50 1.83
CA LEU A 94 2.87 -8.45 1.03
C LEU A 94 3.84 -7.75 0.09
N LEU A 95 3.41 -6.67 -0.58
CA LEU A 95 4.26 -5.88 -1.46
C LEU A 95 5.42 -5.26 -0.68
N SER A 96 5.14 -4.69 0.49
CA SER A 96 6.15 -4.18 1.41
C SER A 96 7.12 -5.29 1.85
N HIS A 97 6.59 -6.46 2.21
CA HIS A 97 7.40 -7.60 2.66
C HIS A 97 8.27 -8.19 1.53
N LEU A 98 7.76 -8.30 0.29
CA LEU A 98 8.51 -8.76 -0.87
C LEU A 98 9.65 -7.80 -1.25
N LEU A 99 9.38 -6.50 -1.21
CA LEU A 99 10.39 -5.46 -1.47
C LEU A 99 11.49 -5.47 -0.40
N LEU A 100 11.12 -5.68 0.88
CA LEU A 100 12.07 -5.85 1.98
C LEU A 100 12.86 -7.16 1.86
N ARG A 101 12.23 -8.26 1.46
CA ARG A 101 12.87 -9.59 1.38
C ARG A 101 13.97 -9.64 0.34
N ARG A 102 13.80 -8.95 -0.80
CA ARG A 102 14.85 -8.79 -1.82
C ARG A 102 16.07 -7.98 -1.35
N TRP A 103 15.94 -7.21 -0.28
CA TRP A 103 17.01 -6.35 0.25
C TRP A 103 17.57 -6.82 1.60
N HIS A 104 16.83 -7.65 2.35
CA HIS A 104 17.26 -8.20 3.65
C HIS A 104 18.45 -9.15 3.55
N GLU A 105 18.63 -9.87 2.43
CA GLU A 105 19.82 -10.72 2.24
C GLU A 105 21.12 -9.90 2.20
N SER A 106 21.05 -8.61 1.87
CA SER A 106 22.23 -7.76 1.71
C SER A 106 22.59 -6.96 2.97
N ALA A 107 21.78 -7.02 4.04
CA ALA A 107 21.91 -6.11 5.19
C ALA A 107 22.32 -6.78 6.52
N VAL A 108 22.40 -8.11 6.61
CA VAL A 108 22.90 -8.80 7.82
C VAL A 108 24.34 -9.25 7.62
N ARG A 109 25.27 -8.28 7.55
CA ARG A 109 26.62 -8.49 8.08
C ARG A 109 27.28 -7.18 8.49
N ARG A 110 26.76 -6.58 9.55
CA ARG A 110 27.58 -5.79 10.46
C ARG A 110 27.15 -6.08 11.89
N GLU A 111 27.73 -7.14 12.44
CA GLU A 111 27.98 -7.20 13.88
C GLU A 111 29.38 -6.65 14.15
N ASN A 112 29.46 -6.00 15.30
CA ASN A 112 30.49 -5.07 15.78
C ASN A 112 31.88 -5.69 15.97
#